data_AF-A0A3B8VV23-F1
#
_entry.id   AF-A0A3B8VV23-F1
#
_cell.length_a   1.000
_cell.length_b   1.000
_cell.length_c   1.000
_cell.angle_alpha   90.00
_cell.angle_beta   90.00
_cell.angle_gamma   90.00
#
_symmetry.space_group_name_H-M   'P 1'
#
loop_
_entity.id
_entity.type
_entity.pdbx_description
1 polymer ?
#
loop_
_entity_poly.entity_id
_entity_poly.type
_entity_poly.pdbx_seq_one_letter_code
_entity_poly.pdbx_strand_id
1 'polypeptide(L)'
;MKKILLLVASCILVACNSNQTTTVSLSNPLAIDRVAEVVEIPLSEISSKVVLQEGESYEAKNDKGEVVLSQISYDQAGTPTALLIQATVPAATQVDYTIGKA
;
A
#
# COMPACT_ATOMS: atom_id res chain seq x y z
N MET A 1 18.83 -23.84 -52.97
CA MET A 1 19.25 -23.40 -51.62
C MET A 1 18.80 -21.96 -51.42
N LYS A 2 17.75 -21.70 -50.63
CA LYS A 2 17.33 -20.34 -50.29
C LYS A 2 17.05 -20.30 -48.79
N LYS A 3 17.93 -19.62 -48.05
CA LYS A 3 17.88 -19.55 -46.58
C LYS A 3 16.81 -18.52 -46.19
N ILE A 4 15.75 -18.96 -45.53
CA ILE A 4 14.77 -18.07 -44.89
C ILE A 4 15.37 -17.65 -43.54
N LEU A 5 15.66 -16.35 -43.43
CA LEU A 5 16.16 -15.72 -42.22
C LEU A 5 14.95 -15.27 -41.39
N LEU A 6 14.69 -15.97 -40.28
CA LEU A 6 13.67 -15.62 -39.29
C LEU A 6 14.22 -14.47 -38.43
N LEU A 7 13.67 -13.27 -38.60
CA LEU A 7 13.96 -12.11 -37.77
C LEU A 7 12.98 -12.12 -36.58
N VAL A 8 13.44 -12.59 -35.42
CA VAL A 8 12.66 -12.56 -34.17
C VAL A 8 12.83 -11.17 -33.56
N ALA A 9 11.85 -10.29 -33.78
CA ALA A 9 11.73 -9.03 -33.07
C ALA A 9 11.23 -9.33 -31.64
N SER A 10 12.16 -9.33 -30.68
CA SER A 10 11.80 -9.37 -29.26
C SER A 10 11.27 -7.99 -28.85
N CYS A 11 9.94 -7.84 -28.84
CA CYS A 11 9.29 -6.72 -28.19
C CYS A 11 9.38 -6.94 -26.67
N ILE A 12 10.34 -6.28 -26.02
CA ILE A 12 10.36 -6.15 -24.55
C ILE A 12 9.18 -5.26 -24.19
N LEU A 13 8.04 -5.86 -23.86
CA LEU A 13 6.95 -5.18 -23.18
C LEU A 13 7.44 -4.87 -21.77
N VAL A 14 8.00 -3.67 -21.58
CA VAL A 14 8.14 -3.10 -20.24
C VAL A 14 6.72 -2.84 -19.76
N ALA A 15 6.15 -3.80 -19.04
CA ALA A 15 4.93 -3.58 -18.29
C ALA A 15 5.25 -2.53 -17.22
N CYS A 16 5.03 -1.26 -17.55
CA CYS A 16 4.93 -0.19 -16.56
C CYS A 16 3.65 -0.44 -15.75
N ASN A 17 3.68 -1.42 -14.85
CA ASN A 17 2.81 -1.41 -13.70
C ASN A 17 3.26 -0.22 -12.88
N SER A 18 2.61 0.93 -13.09
CA SER A 18 2.66 2.04 -12.15
C SER A 18 1.92 1.57 -10.89
N ASN A 19 2.57 0.68 -10.13
CA ASN A 19 2.15 0.29 -8.79
C ASN A 19 2.30 1.54 -7.92
N GLN A 20 1.25 2.34 -7.96
CA GLN A 20 1.11 3.54 -7.15
C GLN A 20 1.11 3.09 -5.70
N THR A 21 2.21 3.39 -5.01
CA THR A 21 2.36 3.12 -3.58
C THR A 21 2.81 4.38 -2.86
N THR A 22 2.57 4.42 -1.56
CA THR A 22 3.12 5.42 -0.67
C THR A 22 3.50 4.80 0.67
N THR A 23 4.41 5.45 1.39
CA THR A 23 4.90 4.98 2.69
C THR A 23 4.31 5.84 3.80
N VAL A 24 3.83 5.18 4.86
CA VAL A 24 3.36 5.81 6.09
C VAL A 24 4.22 5.30 7.24
N SER A 25 4.87 6.22 7.96
CA SER A 25 5.78 5.88 9.06
C SER A 25 5.08 6.05 10.41
N LEU A 26 5.01 4.98 11.18
CA LEU A 26 4.39 4.97 12.51
C LEU A 26 5.44 4.95 13.60
N SER A 27 5.44 5.95 14.48
CA SER A 27 6.37 6.05 15.59
C SER A 27 5.72 5.65 16.91
N ASN A 28 6.43 4.85 17.70
CA ASN A 28 6.08 4.52 19.08
C ASN A 28 7.18 5.02 20.03
N PRO A 29 6.98 6.15 20.73
CA PRO A 29 7.97 6.69 21.66
C PRO A 29 7.96 5.97 23.02
N LEU A 30 7.02 5.05 23.27
CA LEU A 30 6.89 4.38 24.56
C LEU A 30 7.91 3.25 24.69
N ALA A 31 8.30 2.94 25.92
CA ALA A 31 9.19 1.82 26.25
C ALA A 31 8.48 0.44 26.26
N ILE A 32 7.28 0.36 25.69
CA ILE A 32 6.49 -0.87 25.56
C ILE A 32 6.04 -1.06 24.13
N ASP A 33 5.90 -2.31 23.72
CA ASP A 33 5.40 -2.66 22.40
C ASP A 33 3.93 -2.27 22.26
N ARG A 34 3.58 -1.68 21.12
CA ARG A 34 2.19 -1.48 20.69
C ARG A 34 1.85 -2.54 19.68
N VAL A 35 0.99 -3.49 20.05
CA VAL A 35 0.74 -4.71 19.28
C VAL A 35 -0.69 -4.75 18.79
N ALA A 36 -0.85 -4.98 17.49
CA ALA A 36 -2.15 -5.17 16.83
C ALA A 36 -3.15 -4.03 17.07
N GLU A 37 -2.65 -2.80 17.24
CA GLU A 37 -3.48 -1.62 17.45
C GLU A 37 -4.02 -1.09 16.12
N VAL A 38 -5.24 -0.56 16.15
CA VAL A 38 -5.86 0.06 14.98
C VAL A 38 -5.32 1.48 14.84
N VAL A 39 -4.69 1.76 13.70
CA VAL A 39 -4.18 3.08 13.36
C VAL A 39 -5.01 3.65 12.22
N GLU A 40 -5.44 4.90 12.40
CA GLU A 40 -6.20 5.66 11.41
C GLU A 40 -5.26 6.54 10.57
N ILE A 41 -5.31 6.37 9.26
CA ILE A 41 -4.54 7.15 8.28
C ILE A 41 -5.53 7.94 7.43
N PRO A 42 -5.56 9.28 7.51
CA PRO A 42 -6.49 10.09 6.72
C PRO A 42 -6.30 9.85 5.22
N LEU A 43 -7.40 9.63 4.49
CA LEU A 43 -7.32 9.41 3.04
C LEU A 43 -6.78 10.63 2.29
N SER A 44 -6.94 11.83 2.85
CA SER A 44 -6.34 13.06 2.31
C SER A 44 -4.81 13.01 2.21
N GLU A 45 -4.13 12.14 2.97
CA GLU A 45 -2.67 12.02 2.94
C GLU A 45 -2.16 11.02 1.89
N ILE A 46 -3.01 10.08 1.47
CA ILE A 46 -2.60 8.95 0.62
C ILE A 46 -3.28 8.92 -0.75
N SER A 47 -4.52 9.41 -0.86
CA SER A 47 -5.36 9.27 -2.07
C SER A 47 -4.79 9.98 -3.31
N SER A 48 -3.98 11.02 -3.15
CA SER A 48 -3.34 11.71 -4.28
C SER A 48 -2.18 10.91 -4.89
N LYS A 49 -1.62 9.95 -4.13
CA LYS A 49 -0.48 9.11 -4.54
C LYS A 49 -0.92 7.71 -4.95
N VAL A 50 -1.98 7.20 -4.32
CA VAL A 50 -2.57 5.89 -4.58
C VAL A 50 -4.03 6.09 -4.95
N VAL A 51 -4.29 6.23 -6.24
CA VAL A 51 -5.64 6.52 -6.76
C VAL A 51 -6.43 5.22 -6.92
N LEU A 52 -7.51 5.07 -6.14
CA LEU A 52 -8.44 3.95 -6.28
C LEU A 52 -9.53 4.25 -7.32
N GLN A 53 -9.92 3.23 -8.07
CA GLN A 53 -11.12 3.19 -8.89
C GLN A 53 -12.30 2.66 -8.07
N GLU A 54 -13.52 2.81 -8.61
CA GLU A 54 -14.72 2.28 -7.97
C GLU A 54 -14.64 0.76 -7.77
N GLY A 55 -14.84 0.32 -6.53
CA GLY A 55 -14.71 -1.09 -6.13
C GLY A 55 -13.30 -1.54 -5.76
N GLU A 56 -12.26 -0.71 -5.94
CA GLU A 56 -10.92 -1.02 -5.43
C GLU A 56 -10.81 -0.70 -3.93
N SER A 57 -9.78 -1.26 -3.28
CA SER A 57 -9.45 -1.00 -1.88
C SER A 57 -7.95 -0.82 -1.71
N TYR A 58 -7.56 -0.20 -0.59
CA TYR A 58 -6.15 -0.11 -0.21
C TYR A 58 -5.68 -1.44 0.38
N GLU A 59 -4.40 -1.73 0.15
CA GLU A 59 -3.64 -2.75 0.85
C GLU A 59 -2.52 -2.07 1.65
N ALA A 60 -2.29 -2.53 2.87
CA ALA A 60 -1.16 -2.10 3.70
C ALA A 60 -0.22 -3.27 3.93
N LYS A 61 1.08 -3.04 3.71
CA LYS A 61 2.15 -4.01 3.97
C LYS A 61 3.10 -3.48 5.04
N ASN A 62 3.51 -4.33 5.96
CA ASN A 62 4.55 -3.99 6.95
C ASN A 62 5.95 -3.94 6.30
N ASP A 63 6.97 -3.66 7.12
CA ASP A 63 8.38 -3.60 6.74
C ASP A 63 8.94 -4.92 6.16
N LYS A 64 8.28 -6.04 6.43
CA LYS A 64 8.60 -7.36 5.86
C LYS A 64 7.87 -7.63 4.54
N GLY A 65 7.02 -6.72 4.08
CA GLY A 65 6.18 -6.88 2.89
C GLY A 65 4.94 -7.75 3.11
N GLU A 66 4.61 -8.09 4.36
CA GLU A 66 3.44 -8.89 4.71
C GLU A 66 2.20 -8.00 4.75
N VAL A 67 1.11 -8.48 4.15
CA VAL A 67 -0.17 -7.77 4.15
C VAL A 67 -0.78 -7.80 5.55
N VAL A 68 -1.17 -6.63 6.05
CA VAL A 68 -1.90 -6.48 7.31
C VAL A 68 -3.36 -6.16 7.05
N LEU A 69 -4.22 -6.44 8.04
CA LEU A 69 -5.63 -6.11 7.97
C LEU A 69 -5.79 -4.60 7.75
N SER A 70 -6.51 -4.25 6.69
CA SER A 70 -6.79 -2.88 6.31
C SER A 70 -8.25 -2.72 5.90
N GLN A 71 -8.86 -1.59 6.25
CA GLN A 71 -10.26 -1.27 5.93
C GLN A 71 -10.46 0.24 5.79
N ILE A 72 -11.37 0.65 4.91
CA ILE A 72 -11.74 2.07 4.78
C ILE A 72 -12.86 2.38 5.79
N SER A 73 -12.70 3.46 6.55
CA SER A 73 -13.76 4.03 7.39
C SER A 73 -14.57 5.06 6.61
N TYR A 74 -15.86 5.16 6.93
CA TYR A 74 -16.81 6.08 6.29
C TYR A 74 -17.47 6.97 7.33
N ASP A 75 -17.75 8.22 6.96
CA ASP A 75 -18.59 9.11 7.76
C ASP A 75 -20.07 8.71 7.69
N GLN A 76 -20.93 9.47 8.38
CA GLN A 76 -22.37 9.24 8.39
C GLN A 76 -23.04 9.43 7.02
N ALA A 77 -22.42 10.17 6.10
CA ALA A 77 -22.90 10.39 4.74
C ALA A 77 -22.40 9.32 3.74
N GLY A 78 -21.55 8.39 4.20
CA GLY A 78 -20.94 7.36 3.35
C GLY A 78 -19.70 7.86 2.60
N THR A 79 -19.12 8.98 3.00
CA THR A 79 -17.86 9.47 2.42
C THR A 79 -16.69 8.69 3.04
N PRO A 80 -15.77 8.14 2.25
CA PRO A 80 -14.58 7.49 2.78
C PRO A 80 -13.67 8.54 3.44
N THR A 81 -13.23 8.29 4.67
CA THR A 81 -12.51 9.28 5.50
C THR A 81 -11.08 8.85 5.81
N ALA A 82 -10.86 7.61 6.23
CA ALA A 82 -9.55 7.11 6.56
C ALA A 82 -9.34 5.64 6.16
N LEU A 83 -8.07 5.26 6.05
CA LEU A 83 -7.63 3.88 6.02
C LEU A 83 -7.28 3.46 7.45
N LEU A 84 -7.97 2.44 7.96
CA LEU A 84 -7.65 1.81 9.22
C LEU A 84 -6.75 0.61 8.95
N ILE A 85 -5.62 0.52 9.65
CA ILE A 85 -4.71 -0.63 9.56
C ILE A 85 -4.47 -1.23 10.93
N GLN A 86 -4.27 -2.54 10.99
CA GLN A 86 -3.79 -3.21 12.20
C GLN A 86 -2.26 -3.18 12.23
N ALA A 87 -1.70 -2.34 13.11
CA ALA A 87 -0.27 -2.08 13.18
C ALA A 87 0.36 -2.66 14.45
N THR A 88 1.63 -3.06 14.32
CA THR A 88 2.49 -3.40 15.45
C THR A 88 3.75 -2.56 15.35
N VAL A 89 4.02 -1.75 16.37
CA VAL A 89 5.18 -0.86 16.44
C VAL A 89 5.93 -1.15 17.75
N PRO A 90 7.12 -1.77 17.69
CA PRO A 90 7.91 -2.08 18.88
C PRO A 90 8.26 -0.86 19.74
N ALA A 91 8.61 -1.09 20.99
CA ALA A 91 9.03 -0.07 21.93
C ALA A 91 10.14 0.85 21.38
N ALA A 92 9.97 2.17 21.51
CA ALA A 92 10.94 3.19 21.11
C ALA A 92 11.42 3.09 19.65
N THR A 93 10.55 2.64 18.73
CA THR A 93 10.88 2.50 17.31
C THR A 93 9.95 3.28 16.38
N GLN A 94 10.30 3.28 15.10
CA GLN A 94 9.43 3.68 14.00
C GLN A 94 9.39 2.55 12.98
N VAL A 95 8.19 2.24 12.48
CA VAL A 95 7.96 1.20 11.46
C VAL A 95 7.25 1.82 10.27
N ASP A 96 7.73 1.48 9.07
CA ASP A 96 7.15 1.93 7.82
C ASP A 96 6.14 0.91 7.29
N TYR A 97 5.00 1.43 6.85
CA TYR A 97 3.98 0.68 6.14
C TYR A 97 3.89 1.18 4.71
N THR A 98 3.89 0.23 3.76
CA THR A 98 3.65 0.52 2.35
C THR A 98 2.16 0.39 2.07
N ILE A 99 1.55 1.47 1.60
CA ILE A 99 0.15 1.53 1.19
C ILE A 99 0.10 1.49 -0.34
N GLY A 100 -0.73 0.60 -0.88
CA GLY A 100 -0.94 0.44 -2.32
C GLY A 100 -2.37 0.01 -2.62
N LYS A 101 -2.60 -0.40 -3.87
CA LYS A 101 -3.85 -1.09 -4.26
C LYS A 101 -3.77 -2.56 -3.84
N ALA A 102 -4.91 -3.11 -3.38
CA ALA A 102 -5.07 -4.55 -3.14
C ALA A 102 -5.15 -5.36 -4.44
#